data_AF-A0A957DI13-F1
#
_entry.id   AF-A0A957DI13-F1
#
_cell.length_a   1.000
_cell.length_b   1.000
_cell.length_c   1.000
_cell.angle_alpha   90.00
_cell.angle_beta   90.00
_cell.angle_gamma   90.00
#
_symmetry.space_group_name_H-M   'P 1'
#
loop_
_entity.id
_entity.type
_entity.pdbx_description
1 polymer ?
#
loop_
_entity_poly.entity_id
_entity_poly.type
_entity_poly.pdbx_seq_one_letter_code
_entity_poly.pdbx_strand_id
1 'polypeptide(L)'
;LPFERLVEELQPRRDLSRTPLFQVMFVLRHDTPPPGQDLQINLLPINAQTAKFDLTLFLNDTGQGLEAAIEYNTDLFEPATIQRFWQRFHTLLQGIVANPD
;
A
#
# COMPACT_ATOMS: atom_id res chain seq x y z
N LEU A 1 15.27 -14.69 2.50
CA LEU A 1 14.80 -15.27 3.77
C LEU A 1 13.28 -15.20 3.77
N PRO A 2 12.55 -16.31 3.97
CA PRO A 2 11.09 -16.29 4.09
C PRO A 2 10.65 -15.46 5.30
N PHE A 3 9.52 -14.75 5.18
CA PHE A 3 8.99 -13.93 6.27
C PHE A 3 8.70 -14.76 7.52
N GLU A 4 8.19 -15.97 7.33
CA GLU A 4 7.85 -16.93 8.37
C GLU A 4 9.08 -17.27 9.24
N ARG A 5 10.25 -17.43 8.60
CA ARG A 5 11.52 -17.72 9.29
C ARG A 5 11.96 -16.56 10.17
N LEU A 6 11.75 -15.33 9.73
CA LEU A 6 12.06 -14.13 10.51
C LEU A 6 11.15 -14.03 11.75
N VAL A 7 9.86 -14.34 11.60
CA VAL A 7 8.91 -14.36 12.73
C VAL A 7 9.27 -15.46 13.73
N GLU A 8 9.67 -16.65 13.25
CA GLU A 8 10.15 -17.75 14.10
C GLU A 8 11.37 -17.35 14.94
N GLU A 9 12.32 -16.64 14.33
CA GLU A 9 13.58 -16.25 14.98
C GLU A 9 13.40 -15.10 15.97
N LEU A 10 12.62 -14.07 15.61
CA LEU A 10 12.40 -12.89 16.44
C LEU A 10 11.39 -13.10 17.56
N GLN A 11 10.53 -14.13 17.46
CA GLN A 11 9.50 -14.48 18.44
C GLN A 11 8.74 -13.25 19.00
N PRO A 12 8.17 -12.37 18.15
CA PRO A 12 7.46 -11.20 18.63
C PRO A 12 6.27 -11.60 19.49
N ARG A 13 5.89 -10.75 20.45
CA ARG A 13 4.71 -10.98 21.29
C ARG A 13 3.48 -11.17 20.39
N ARG A 14 2.84 -12.33 20.50
CA ARG A 14 1.66 -12.66 19.71
C ARG A 14 0.47 -11.82 20.13
N ASP A 15 -0.13 -11.13 19.16
CA ASP A 15 -1.38 -10.39 19.28
C ASP A 15 -2.26 -10.76 18.08
N LEU A 16 -3.48 -11.26 18.32
CA LEU A 16 -4.37 -11.70 17.26
C LEU A 16 -5.02 -10.54 16.49
N SER A 17 -4.93 -9.32 17.02
CA SER A 17 -5.44 -8.12 16.37
C SER A 17 -4.42 -7.46 15.43
N ARG A 18 -3.18 -7.96 15.39
CA ARG A 18 -2.07 -7.32 14.68
C ARG A 18 -1.21 -8.32 13.91
N THR A 19 -0.62 -7.84 12.83
CA THR A 19 0.43 -8.54 12.11
C THR A 19 1.76 -8.48 12.88
N PRO A 20 2.59 -9.54 12.80
CA PRO A 20 3.63 -9.81 13.79
C PRO A 20 4.81 -8.83 13.78
N LEU A 21 5.11 -8.17 12.65
CA LEU A 21 6.30 -7.33 12.50
C LEU A 21 6.04 -5.91 11.98
N PHE A 22 4.98 -5.70 11.21
CA PHE A 22 4.63 -4.40 10.64
C PHE A 22 3.12 -4.32 10.45
N GLN A 23 2.54 -3.12 10.52
CA GLN A 23 1.09 -2.91 10.38
C GLN A 23 0.73 -2.13 9.11
N VAL A 24 1.73 -1.50 8.48
CA VAL A 24 1.55 -0.70 7.26
C VAL A 24 2.36 -1.34 6.14
N MET A 25 1.71 -1.63 5.03
CA MET A 25 2.35 -2.12 3.81
C MET A 25 2.45 -1.00 2.78
N PHE A 26 3.59 -0.90 2.10
CA PHE A 26 3.81 0.03 1.00
C PHE A 26 4.20 -0.77 -0.24
N VAL A 27 3.47 -0.55 -1.33
CA VAL A 27 3.66 -1.27 -2.58
C VAL A 27 3.79 -0.28 -3.72
N LEU A 28 5.01 -0.14 -4.25
CA LEU A 28 5.26 0.60 -5.49
C LEU A 28 5.47 -0.41 -6.62
N ARG A 29 4.68 -0.30 -7.68
CA ARG A 29 4.81 -1.09 -8.91
C ARG A 29 4.98 -0.17 -10.10
N HIS A 30 5.65 -0.66 -11.12
CA HIS A 30 5.71 -0.02 -12.42
C HIS A 30 4.76 -0.79 -13.33
N ASP A 31 3.93 -0.09 -14.09
CA ASP A 31 3.05 -0.72 -15.06
C ASP A 31 3.92 -1.30 -16.18
N THR A 32 4.24 -2.59 -16.09
CA THR A 32 4.92 -3.31 -17.16
C THR A 32 3.84 -4.02 -17.95
N PRO A 33 3.51 -3.58 -19.17
CA PRO A 33 2.56 -4.31 -19.99
C PRO A 33 3.04 -5.75 -20.15
N PRO A 34 2.19 -6.76 -19.93
CA PRO A 34 2.58 -8.14 -20.16
C PRO A 34 3.02 -8.29 -21.63
N PRO A 35 4.17 -8.93 -21.90
CA PRO A 35 4.64 -9.08 -23.27
C PRO A 35 3.64 -9.89 -24.11
N GLY A 36 3.34 -9.43 -25.33
CA GLY A 36 2.62 -10.20 -26.35
C GLY A 36 1.11 -10.01 -26.43
N GLN A 37 0.56 -8.83 -26.09
CA GLN A 37 -0.88 -8.58 -26.23
C GLN A 37 -1.21 -7.54 -27.30
N ASP A 38 -1.75 -8.01 -28.43
CA ASP A 38 -2.57 -7.23 -29.36
C ASP A 38 -4.02 -7.04 -28.83
N LEU A 39 -4.21 -7.17 -27.52
CA LEU A 39 -5.52 -7.22 -26.86
C LEU A 39 -5.67 -6.07 -25.87
N GLN A 40 -6.83 -5.41 -25.90
CA GLN A 40 -7.21 -4.47 -24.85
C GLN A 40 -7.63 -5.22 -23.59
N ILE A 41 -6.84 -5.11 -22.52
CA ILE A 41 -7.22 -5.59 -21.19
C ILE A 41 -7.91 -4.46 -20.43
N ASN A 42 -9.12 -4.73 -19.97
CA ASN A 42 -9.79 -3.89 -18.98
C ASN A 42 -9.77 -4.61 -17.63
N LEU A 43 -9.12 -4.00 -16.64
CA LEU A 43 -9.21 -4.47 -15.27
C LEU A 43 -10.62 -4.23 -14.75
N LEU A 44 -11.29 -5.29 -14.31
CA LEU A 44 -12.57 -5.17 -13.62
C LEU A 44 -12.28 -4.84 -12.15
N PRO A 45 -12.84 -3.76 -11.60
CA PRO A 45 -12.64 -3.41 -10.20
C PRO A 45 -13.27 -4.49 -9.33
N ILE A 46 -12.44 -5.19 -8.56
CA ILE A 46 -12.89 -6.07 -7.49
C ILE A 46 -12.90 -5.23 -6.22
N ASN A 47 -14.07 -5.04 -5.63
CA ASN A 47 -14.18 -4.46 -4.30
C ASN A 47 -13.66 -5.48 -3.29
N ALA A 48 -12.37 -5.42 -2.95
CA ALA A 48 -11.82 -6.14 -1.81
C ALA A 48 -12.56 -5.67 -0.55
N GLN A 49 -13.37 -6.53 0.05
CA GLN A 49 -14.17 -6.21 1.23
C GLN A 49 -13.38 -6.33 2.54
N THR A 50 -12.10 -6.70 2.47
CA THR A 50 -11.28 -7.05 3.64
C THR A 50 -9.88 -6.48 3.51
N ALA A 51 -9.43 -5.76 4.54
CA ALA A 51 -8.05 -5.29 4.64
C ALA A 51 -7.17 -6.35 5.32
N LYS A 52 -6.01 -6.66 4.73
CA LYS A 52 -5.06 -7.64 5.30
C LYS A 52 -4.14 -7.07 6.37
N PHE A 53 -3.96 -5.75 6.35
CA PHE A 53 -3.14 -4.96 7.25
C PHE A 53 -3.96 -3.77 7.75
N ASP A 54 -3.47 -3.05 8.76
CA ASP A 54 -4.13 -1.83 9.23
C ASP A 54 -4.27 -0.82 8.07
N LEU A 55 -3.20 -0.69 7.27
CA LEU A 55 -3.17 0.14 6.05
C LEU A 55 -2.23 -0.44 4.99
N THR A 56 -2.66 -0.43 3.73
CA THR A 56 -1.79 -0.67 2.58
C THR A 56 -1.88 0.50 1.61
N LEU A 57 -0.73 1.13 1.31
CA LEU A 57 -0.61 2.11 0.24
C LEU A 57 -0.08 1.43 -1.02
N PHE A 58 -0.89 1.44 -2.06
CA PHE A 58 -0.51 1.03 -3.40
C PHE A 58 -0.17 2.27 -4.23
N LEU A 59 0.98 2.25 -4.88
CA LEU A 59 1.38 3.21 -5.89
C LEU A 59 1.69 2.44 -7.18
N ASN A 60 1.10 2.89 -8.28
CA ASN A 60 1.39 2.42 -9.63
C ASN A 60 2.02 3.55 -10.42
N ASP A 61 3.24 3.35 -10.87
CA ASP A 61 3.90 4.27 -11.79
C ASP A 61 3.43 3.98 -13.22
N THR A 62 2.70 4.95 -13.79
CA THR A 62 2.14 4.89 -15.14
C THR A 62 3.07 5.52 -16.18
N GLY A 63 4.25 6.01 -15.77
CA GLY A 63 5.16 6.79 -16.60
C GLY A 63 4.74 8.24 -16.83
N GLN A 64 3.49 8.61 -16.53
CA GLN A 64 3.00 10.01 -16.51
C GLN A 64 2.86 10.55 -15.08
N GLY A 65 2.91 9.66 -14.09
CA GLY A 65 2.77 9.98 -12.68
C GLY A 65 2.50 8.73 -11.86
N LEU A 66 2.23 8.94 -10.56
CA LEU A 66 1.87 7.88 -9.65
C LEU A 66 0.36 7.86 -9.44
N GLU A 67 -0.28 6.76 -9.80
CA GLU A 67 -1.63 6.44 -9.36
C GLU A 67 -1.58 5.79 -7.98
N ALA A 68 -2.49 6.16 -7.09
CA ALA A 68 -2.46 5.72 -5.71
C ALA A 68 -3.80 5.15 -5.26
N ALA A 69 -3.74 4.10 -4.46
CA ALA A 69 -4.89 3.55 -3.74
C ALA A 69 -4.51 3.22 -2.30
N ILE A 70 -5.42 3.48 -1.36
CA ILE A 70 -5.25 3.12 0.04
C ILE A 70 -6.31 2.07 0.39
N GLU A 71 -5.86 0.89 0.79
CA GLU A 71 -6.68 -0.11 1.48
C GLU A 71 -6.47 0.06 2.98
N TYR A 72 -7.54 0.02 3.78
CA TYR A 72 -7.44 0.21 5.22
C TYR A 72 -8.50 -0.57 5.99
N ASN A 73 -8.19 -0.91 7.24
CA ASN A 73 -9.15 -1.54 8.14
C ASN A 73 -10.19 -0.52 8.63
N THR A 74 -11.46 -0.74 8.29
CA THR A 74 -12.58 0.15 8.65
C THR A 74 -12.92 0.14 10.14
N ASP A 75 -12.50 -0.89 10.89
CA ASP A 75 -12.66 -0.93 12.35
C ASP A 75 -11.66 0.01 13.04
N LEU A 76 -10.58 0.40 12.34
CA LEU A 76 -9.52 1.27 12.87
C LEU A 76 -9.58 2.70 12.30
N PHE A 77 -10.04 2.86 11.05
CA PHE A 77 -10.01 4.16 10.37
C PHE A 77 -11.34 4.50 9.71
N GLU A 78 -11.77 5.74 9.94
CA GLU A 78 -12.84 6.36 9.17
C GLU A 78 -12.31 6.91 7.84
N PRO A 79 -13.15 6.98 6.79
CA PRO A 79 -12.76 7.54 5.49
C PRO A 79 -12.14 8.94 5.57
N ALA A 80 -12.68 9.81 6.43
CA ALA A 80 -12.16 11.17 6.63
C ALA A 80 -10.74 11.18 7.21
N THR A 81 -10.39 10.20 8.03
CA THR A 81 -9.04 10.04 8.58
C THR A 81 -8.05 9.67 7.47
N ILE A 82 -8.40 8.71 6.63
CA ILE A 82 -7.57 8.30 5.49
C ILE A 82 -7.39 9.43 4.48
N GLN A 83 -8.44 10.21 4.21
CA GLN A 83 -8.32 11.39 3.35
C GLN A 83 -7.33 12.41 3.91
N ARG A 84 -7.36 12.69 5.22
CA ARG A 84 -6.37 13.58 5.86
C ARG A 84 -4.96 13.00 5.80
N PHE A 85 -4.79 11.69 6.01
CA PHE A 85 -3.49 11.03 5.85
C PHE A 85 -2.95 11.19 4.44
N TRP A 86 -3.79 11.00 3.42
CA TRP A 86 -3.41 11.16 2.02
C TRP A 86 -2.93 12.59 1.71
N GLN A 87 -3.66 13.60 2.19
CA GLN A 87 -3.25 15.01 2.02
C GLN A 87 -1.89 15.30 2.67
N ARG A 88 -1.67 14.79 3.89
CA ARG A 88 -0.38 14.96 4.59
C ARG A 88 0.76 14.26 3.87
N PHE A 89 0.53 13.05 3.36
CA PHE A 89 1.53 12.32 2.59
C PHE A 89 1.90 13.10 1.32
N HIS A 90 0.91 13.64 0.61
CA HIS A 90 1.15 14.48 -0.56
C HIS A 90 1.98 15.74 -0.21
N THR A 91 1.62 16.46 0.86
CA THR A 91 2.42 17.62 1.33
C THR A 91 3.85 17.23 1.70
N LEU A 92 4.03 16.08 2.36
CA LEU A 92 5.36 15.58 2.71
C LEU A 92 6.19 15.32 1.44
N LEU A 93 5.62 14.64 0.44
CA LEU A 93 6.30 14.38 -0.83
C LEU A 93 6.66 15.68 -1.55
N GLN A 94 5.77 16.68 -1.57
CA GLN A 94 6.06 17.99 -2.16
C GLN A 94 7.23 18.68 -1.43
N GLY A 95 7.28 18.60 -0.11
CA GLY A 95 8.38 19.15 0.69
C GLY A 95 9.71 18.48 0.38
N ILE A 96 9.74 17.15 0.31
CA ILE A 96 10.94 16.38 -0.03
C ILE A 96 11.44 16.72 -1.45
N VAL A 97 10.54 16.82 -2.43
CA VAL A 97 10.90 17.19 -3.81
C VAL A 97 11.41 18.63 -3.89
N ALA A 98 10.85 19.55 -3.11
CA ALA A 98 11.28 20.94 -3.09
C ALA A 98 12.64 21.15 -2.40
N ASN A 99 13.01 20.29 -1.44
CA ASN A 99 14.28 20.34 -0.74
C ASN A 99 14.80 18.92 -0.42
N PRO A 100 15.52 18.28 -1.36
CA PRO A 100 15.91 16.87 -1.26
C PRO A 100 17.19 16.59 -0.43
N ASP A 101 17.92 17.63 -0.01
CA ASP A 101 19.16 17.53 0.79
C ASP A 101 18.89 17.52 2.30
#